data_AF-A0A8D8F5X2-F1
#
_entry.id   AF-A0A8D8F5X2-F1
#
_cell.length_a   1.000
_cell.length_b   1.000
_cell.length_c   1.000
_cell.angle_alpha   90.00
_cell.angle_beta   90.00
_cell.angle_gamma   90.00
#
_symmetry.space_group_name_H-M   'P 1'
#
loop_
_entity.id
_entity.type
_entity.pdbx_description
1 polymer ?
#
loop_
_entity_poly.entity_id
_entity_poly.type
_entity_poly.pdbx_seq_one_letter_code
_entity_poly.pdbx_strand_id
1 'polypeptide(L)'
;MWKTFTDCFNCLPVAAIVDEKIFCCHGGLSPDLQSMEQIRRIMRPTDVPDQGLLCDLLWSDPDKDTNGYGENDRGVSFTFGVDIVGKFLTKHDFDLICRAHQVVEDGYEFFAKRQLVTLFSAPNYCGEFDNAGGMMSVD
;
A
#
# COMPACT_ATOMS: atom_id res chain seq x y z
N MET A 1 18.37 -17.46 14.48
CA MET A 1 17.03 -16.94 14.79
C MET A 1 16.62 -15.83 13.83
N TRP A 2 17.28 -14.66 13.80
CA TRP A 2 16.96 -13.57 12.85
C TRP A 2 16.90 -14.01 11.37
N LYS A 3 17.94 -14.71 10.88
CA LYS A 3 17.97 -15.23 9.50
C LYS A 3 16.75 -16.09 9.15
N THR A 4 16.29 -16.92 10.08
CA THR A 4 15.09 -17.75 9.91
C THR A 4 13.81 -16.91 9.78
N PHE A 5 13.73 -15.77 10.47
CA PHE A 5 12.64 -14.82 10.27
C PHE A 5 12.76 -14.12 8.91
N THR A 6 13.96 -13.74 8.48
CA THR A 6 14.18 -13.20 7.12
C THR A 6 13.73 -14.19 6.04
N ASP A 7 14.11 -15.47 6.17
CA ASP A 7 13.68 -16.52 5.24
C ASP A 7 12.14 -16.64 5.20
N CYS A 8 11.48 -16.46 6.34
CA CYS A 8 10.01 -16.44 6.45
C CYS A 8 9.40 -15.19 5.78
N PHE A 9 9.95 -14.00 6.06
CA PHE A 9 9.47 -12.73 5.50
C PHE A 9 9.59 -12.69 3.97
N ASN A 10 10.67 -13.24 3.43
CA ASN A 10 10.89 -13.36 1.98
C ASN A 10 9.83 -14.23 1.29
N CYS A 11 9.04 -15.00 2.06
CA CYS A 11 7.95 -15.84 1.56
C CYS A 11 6.55 -15.21 1.72
N LEU A 12 6.42 -14.00 2.28
CA LEU A 12 5.11 -13.37 2.48
C LEU A 12 4.44 -12.99 1.14
N PRO A 13 3.10 -13.07 1.04
CA PRO A 13 2.37 -12.47 -0.07
C PRO A 13 2.46 -10.93 0.00
N VAL A 14 2.36 -10.27 -1.16
CA VAL A 14 2.60 -8.82 -1.27
C VAL A 14 1.34 -7.98 -1.48
N ALA A 15 0.26 -8.63 -1.93
CA ALA A 15 -1.04 -8.01 -2.12
C ALA A 15 -2.17 -9.04 -1.97
N ALA A 16 -3.38 -8.57 -1.72
CA ALA A 16 -4.60 -9.37 -1.70
C ALA A 16 -5.73 -8.65 -2.44
N ILE A 17 -6.73 -9.40 -2.89
CA ILE A 17 -7.96 -8.86 -3.43
C ILE A 17 -9.11 -9.48 -2.64
N VAL A 18 -9.98 -8.65 -2.07
CA VAL A 18 -11.17 -9.09 -1.31
C VAL A 18 -12.41 -8.89 -2.18
N ASP A 19 -13.20 -9.96 -2.33
CA ASP A 19 -14.45 -10.00 -3.12
C ASP A 19 -14.35 -9.36 -4.51
N GLU A 20 -13.19 -9.50 -5.16
CA GLU A 20 -12.89 -8.91 -6.47
C GLU A 20 -13.02 -7.37 -6.53
N LYS A 21 -13.20 -6.69 -5.39
CA LYS A 21 -13.50 -5.26 -5.31
C LYS A 21 -12.52 -4.43 -4.49
N ILE A 22 -11.82 -5.02 -3.52
CA ILE A 22 -10.87 -4.30 -2.68
C ILE A 22 -9.45 -4.78 -2.95
N PHE A 23 -8.60 -3.90 -3.47
CA PHE A 23 -7.17 -4.18 -3.62
C PHE A 23 -6.42 -3.80 -2.34
N CYS A 24 -5.72 -4.75 -1.75
CA CYS A 24 -4.98 -4.57 -0.50
C CYS A 24 -3.47 -4.73 -0.71
N CYS A 25 -2.68 -3.79 -0.20
CA CYS A 25 -1.22 -3.87 -0.12
C CYS A 25 -0.71 -3.03 1.06
N HIS A 26 0.58 -3.12 1.40
CA HIS A 26 1.12 -2.33 2.52
C HIS A 26 1.34 -0.85 2.11
N GLY A 27 2.11 -0.67 1.04
CA GLY A 27 2.47 0.60 0.42
C GLY A 27 1.33 1.12 -0.44
N GLY A 28 1.42 0.97 -1.76
CA GLY A 28 0.42 1.55 -2.64
C GLY A 28 0.63 1.16 -4.10
N LEU A 29 0.37 2.10 -5.00
CA LEU A 29 0.42 1.85 -6.44
C LEU A 29 1.81 2.08 -7.01
N SER A 30 2.13 1.31 -8.06
CA SER A 30 3.39 1.41 -8.80
C SER A 30 3.15 1.91 -10.22
N PRO A 31 4.00 2.78 -10.78
CA PRO A 31 3.98 3.08 -12.22
C PRO A 31 4.21 1.83 -13.08
N ASP A 32 4.89 0.82 -12.54
CA ASP A 32 5.15 -0.46 -13.22
C ASP A 32 3.95 -1.42 -13.16
N LEU A 33 2.94 -1.16 -12.33
CA LEU A 33 1.78 -2.04 -12.18
C LEU A 33 0.76 -1.80 -13.29
N GLN A 34 0.83 -2.63 -14.32
CA GLN A 34 -0.07 -2.62 -15.46
C GLN A 34 -1.07 -3.78 -15.46
N SER A 35 -0.73 -4.90 -14.83
CA SER A 35 -1.57 -6.09 -14.72
C SER A 35 -1.31 -6.83 -13.41
N MET A 36 -2.36 -7.41 -12.81
CA MET A 36 -2.25 -8.26 -11.62
C MET A 36 -1.37 -9.49 -11.87
N GLU A 37 -1.20 -9.91 -13.13
CA GLU A 37 -0.24 -10.97 -13.50
C GLU A 37 1.20 -10.62 -13.14
N GLN A 38 1.57 -9.32 -13.13
CA GLN A 38 2.91 -8.92 -12.72
C GLN A 38 3.15 -9.21 -11.23
N ILE A 39 2.13 -9.01 -10.39
CA ILE A 39 2.19 -9.36 -8.96
C ILE A 39 2.26 -10.88 -8.79
N ARG A 40 1.44 -11.65 -9.52
CA ARG A 40 1.42 -13.12 -9.43
C ARG A 40 2.73 -13.78 -9.87
N ARG A 41 3.49 -13.13 -10.74
CA ARG A 41 4.79 -13.62 -11.25
C ARG A 41 5.98 -13.31 -10.35
N ILE A 42 5.78 -12.56 -9.25
CA ILE A 42 6.83 -12.34 -8.26
C ILE A 42 7.13 -13.68 -7.57
N MET A 43 8.29 -14.25 -7.89
CA MET A 43 8.74 -15.51 -7.31
C MET A 43 9.16 -15.30 -5.86
N ARG A 44 8.78 -16.23 -5.00
CA ARG A 44 9.20 -16.28 -3.59
C ARG A 44 10.10 -17.51 -3.39
N PRO A 45 11.13 -17.45 -2.52
CA PRO A 45 11.50 -16.31 -1.69
C PRO A 45 12.16 -15.17 -2.50
N THR A 46 11.87 -13.92 -2.13
CA THR A 46 12.55 -12.74 -2.69
C THR A 46 12.78 -11.72 -1.59
N ASP A 47 13.89 -10.99 -1.71
CA ASP A 47 14.11 -9.76 -0.94
C ASP A 47 13.33 -8.60 -1.58
N VAL A 48 13.16 -7.51 -0.83
CA VAL A 48 12.55 -6.27 -1.35
C VAL A 48 13.64 -5.48 -2.09
N PRO A 49 13.48 -5.19 -3.40
CA PRO A 49 14.45 -4.40 -4.13
C PRO A 49 14.38 -2.92 -3.73
N ASP A 50 15.43 -2.16 -4.02
CA ASP A 50 15.47 -0.70 -3.75
C ASP A 50 14.50 0.09 -4.66
N GLN A 51 14.05 -0.47 -5.78
CA GLN A 51 13.16 0.16 -6.75
C GLN A 51 12.29 -0.85 -7.51
N GLY A 52 11.25 -0.36 -8.18
CA GLY A 52 10.34 -1.12 -9.05
C GLY A 52 9.14 -1.71 -8.31
N LEU A 53 8.34 -2.51 -9.03
CA LEU A 53 7.02 -2.98 -8.59
C LEU A 53 6.94 -3.46 -7.13
N LEU A 54 7.84 -4.35 -6.69
CA LEU A 54 7.79 -4.88 -5.32
C LEU A 54 8.14 -3.81 -4.27
N CYS A 55 9.08 -2.91 -4.59
CA CYS A 55 9.39 -1.77 -3.74
C CYS A 55 8.15 -0.89 -3.58
N ASP A 56 7.51 -0.53 -4.69
CA ASP A 56 6.39 0.43 -4.69
C ASP A 56 5.13 -0.10 -4.00
N LEU A 57 4.83 -1.40 -4.15
CA LEU A 57 3.73 -2.07 -3.43
C LEU A 57 3.92 -2.03 -1.90
N LEU A 58 5.14 -1.80 -1.42
CA LEU A 58 5.48 -1.75 0.00
C LEU A 58 5.80 -0.33 0.50
N TRP A 59 6.19 0.61 -0.37
CA TRP A 59 6.74 1.91 0.03
C TRP A 59 6.08 3.16 -0.55
N SER A 60 5.26 3.04 -1.60
CA SER A 60 4.61 4.21 -2.20
C SER A 60 3.51 4.79 -1.29
N ASP A 61 3.26 6.09 -1.40
CA ASP A 61 2.26 6.80 -0.58
C ASP A 61 1.28 7.65 -1.43
N PRO A 62 0.00 7.75 -1.03
CA PRO A 62 -0.93 8.69 -1.64
C PRO A 62 -0.58 10.14 -1.24
N ASP A 63 -0.68 11.06 -2.18
CA ASP A 63 -0.53 12.50 -1.94
C ASP A 63 -1.57 13.30 -2.73
N LYS A 64 -2.24 14.23 -2.04
CA LYS A 64 -3.32 15.07 -2.59
C LYS A 64 -2.79 16.17 -3.52
N ASP A 65 -1.55 16.59 -3.30
CA ASP A 65 -0.92 17.69 -4.03
C ASP A 65 -0.13 17.17 -5.25
N THR A 66 0.06 15.85 -5.35
CA THR A 66 0.65 15.15 -6.49
C THR A 66 -0.39 14.90 -7.60
N ASN A 67 -0.02 15.20 -8.85
CA ASN A 67 -0.77 14.81 -10.05
C ASN A 67 0.03 13.79 -10.85
N GLY A 68 -0.49 12.57 -11.00
CA GLY A 68 0.28 11.44 -11.51
C GLY A 68 1.15 10.80 -10.42
N TYR A 69 2.43 10.57 -10.73
CA TYR A 69 3.43 10.09 -9.77
C TYR A 69 4.43 11.20 -9.44
N GLY A 70 4.85 11.29 -8.18
CA GLY A 70 5.77 12.30 -7.67
C GLY A 70 6.91 11.71 -6.85
N GLU A 71 7.84 12.57 -6.43
CA GLU A 71 8.92 12.19 -5.51
C GLU A 71 8.35 11.90 -4.11
N ASN A 72 8.91 10.90 -3.44
CA ASN A 72 8.53 10.53 -2.08
C ASN A 72 9.56 11.05 -1.07
N ASP A 73 9.09 11.77 -0.05
CA ASP A 73 9.93 12.33 1.02
C ASP A 73 10.70 11.26 1.82
N ARG A 74 10.31 9.99 1.71
CA ARG A 74 11.05 8.85 2.27
C ARG A 74 12.38 8.57 1.55
N GLY A 75 12.60 9.16 0.37
CA GLY A 75 13.76 8.88 -0.49
C GLY A 75 13.71 7.52 -1.18
N VAL A 76 12.55 6.84 -1.17
CA VAL A 76 12.31 5.55 -1.80
C VAL A 76 10.90 5.51 -2.39
N SER A 77 10.74 4.85 -3.53
CA SER A 77 9.48 4.77 -4.28
C SER A 77 8.92 6.16 -4.65
N PHE A 78 7.59 6.25 -4.82
CA PHE A 78 6.88 7.40 -5.35
C PHE A 78 5.73 7.82 -4.45
N THR A 79 5.30 9.08 -4.60
CA THR A 79 3.93 9.46 -4.25
C THR A 79 3.00 9.26 -5.45
N PHE A 80 1.70 9.10 -5.21
CA PHE A 80 0.71 9.00 -6.28
C PHE A 80 -0.57 9.80 -5.98
N GLY A 81 -1.09 10.44 -7.03
CA GLY A 81 -2.23 11.34 -6.96
C GLY A 81 -3.60 10.65 -6.98
N VAL A 82 -4.64 11.45 -6.73
CA VAL A 82 -6.05 11.03 -6.82
C VAL A 82 -6.41 10.50 -8.22
N ASP A 83 -5.76 11.01 -9.27
CA ASP A 83 -5.99 10.59 -10.65
C ASP A 83 -5.45 9.17 -10.91
N ILE A 84 -4.34 8.80 -10.28
CA ILE A 84 -3.76 7.46 -10.36
C ILE A 84 -4.67 6.43 -9.69
N VAL A 85 -5.19 6.75 -8.49
CA VAL A 85 -6.18 5.90 -7.79
C VAL A 85 -7.39 5.67 -8.69
N GLY A 86 -8.01 6.73 -9.20
CA GLY A 86 -9.21 6.62 -10.04
C GLY A 86 -8.97 5.81 -11.32
N LYS A 87 -7.84 6.02 -12.00
CA LYS A 87 -7.46 5.24 -13.20
C LYS A 87 -7.25 3.78 -12.88
N PHE A 88 -6.55 3.47 -11.78
CA PHE A 88 -6.27 2.09 -11.36
C PHE A 88 -7.55 1.32 -11.06
N LEU A 89 -8.42 1.89 -10.23
CA LEU A 89 -9.70 1.27 -9.87
C LEU A 89 -10.57 1.02 -11.09
N THR A 90 -10.71 2.02 -11.96
CA THR A 90 -11.49 1.90 -13.21
C THR A 90 -10.92 0.81 -14.13
N LYS A 91 -9.59 0.75 -14.27
CA LYS A 91 -8.92 -0.22 -15.15
C LYS A 91 -9.10 -1.66 -14.69
N HIS A 92 -9.16 -1.88 -13.38
CA HIS A 92 -9.20 -3.21 -12.78
C HIS A 92 -10.58 -3.61 -12.21
N ASP A 93 -11.60 -2.76 -12.39
CA ASP A 93 -12.96 -2.93 -11.87
C ASP A 93 -13.02 -3.11 -10.34
N PHE A 94 -12.18 -2.35 -9.64
CA PHE A 94 -12.14 -2.29 -8.18
C PHE A 94 -12.90 -1.07 -7.65
N ASP A 95 -13.38 -1.18 -6.41
CA ASP A 95 -14.10 -0.12 -5.72
C ASP A 95 -13.20 0.63 -4.72
N LEU A 96 -12.23 -0.07 -4.13
CA LEU A 96 -11.41 0.47 -3.03
C LEU A 96 -9.96 -0.04 -3.08
N ILE A 97 -9.03 0.84 -2.72
CA ILE A 97 -7.68 0.47 -2.30
C ILE A 97 -7.61 0.52 -0.78
N CYS A 98 -7.21 -0.57 -0.13
CA CYS A 98 -6.97 -0.62 1.31
C CYS A 98 -5.47 -0.78 1.57
N ARG A 99 -4.86 0.19 2.27
CA ARG A 99 -3.41 0.19 2.52
C ARG A 99 -3.05 0.61 3.94
N ALA A 100 -1.76 0.61 4.30
CA ALA A 100 -1.29 0.94 5.66
C ALA A 100 -0.16 1.98 5.66
N HIS A 101 1.02 1.66 6.22
CA HIS A 101 2.32 2.38 6.11
C HIS A 101 2.44 3.81 6.66
N GLN A 102 1.38 4.62 6.67
CA GLN A 102 1.37 5.98 7.24
C GLN A 102 0.59 5.99 8.56
N VAL A 103 1.14 6.66 9.57
CA VAL A 103 0.42 6.95 10.81
C VAL A 103 -0.67 7.98 10.50
N VAL A 104 -1.90 7.69 10.92
CA VAL A 104 -3.08 8.55 10.71
C VAL A 104 -3.80 8.72 12.05
N GLU A 105 -4.35 9.91 12.30
CA GLU A 105 -4.84 10.33 13.62
C GLU A 105 -5.87 9.37 14.21
N ASP A 106 -6.90 9.01 13.45
CA ASP A 106 -8.00 8.14 13.89
C ASP A 106 -7.71 6.64 13.69
N GLY A 107 -6.48 6.28 13.30
CA GLY A 107 -6.12 4.91 12.91
C GLY A 107 -6.70 4.48 11.55
N TYR A 108 -7.50 5.33 10.90
CA TYR A 108 -7.85 5.23 9.49
C TYR A 108 -7.98 6.62 8.85
N GLU A 109 -7.72 6.73 7.55
CA GLU A 109 -7.93 7.96 6.78
C GLU A 109 -8.34 7.65 5.35
N PHE A 110 -9.34 8.37 4.83
CA PHE A 110 -9.78 8.23 3.44
C PHE A 110 -9.06 9.21 2.51
N PHE A 111 -8.76 8.74 1.32
CA PHE A 111 -8.19 9.50 0.21
C PHE A 111 -9.02 9.34 -1.07
N ALA A 112 -8.84 10.24 -2.03
CA ALA A 112 -9.48 10.19 -3.36
C ALA A 112 -11.01 9.93 -3.30
N LYS A 113 -11.76 10.74 -2.54
CA LYS A 113 -13.22 10.57 -2.37
C LYS A 113 -13.61 9.17 -1.87
N ARG A 114 -12.87 8.65 -0.89
CA ARG A 114 -13.04 7.32 -0.27
C ARG A 114 -12.72 6.13 -1.18
N GLN A 115 -12.03 6.37 -2.30
CA GLN A 115 -11.53 5.33 -3.18
C GLN A 115 -10.25 4.67 -2.68
N LEU A 116 -9.58 5.29 -1.70
CA LEU A 116 -8.48 4.67 -0.96
C LEU A 116 -8.67 4.90 0.54
N VAL A 117 -8.34 3.90 1.36
CA VAL A 117 -8.27 4.00 2.81
C VAL A 117 -6.89 3.57 3.30
N THR A 118 -6.30 4.40 4.16
CA THR A 118 -5.11 4.07 4.95
C THR A 118 -5.59 3.55 6.30
N LEU A 119 -5.07 2.40 6.75
CA LEU A 119 -5.31 1.82 8.07
C LEU A 119 -3.99 1.75 8.86
N PHE A 120 -4.04 2.16 10.11
CA PHE A 120 -2.91 2.07 11.03
C PHE A 120 -3.38 1.54 12.39
N SER A 121 -2.89 0.37 12.79
CA SER A 121 -3.43 -0.35 13.94
C SER A 121 -2.58 -0.26 15.22
N ALA A 122 -1.46 0.49 15.20
CA ALA A 122 -0.63 0.70 16.37
C ALA A 122 -1.00 2.05 17.02
N PRO A 123 -1.80 2.06 18.12
CA PRO A 123 -2.12 3.30 18.83
C PRO A 123 -0.89 3.83 19.56
N ASN A 124 -0.86 5.14 19.79
CA ASN A 124 0.25 5.84 20.44
C ASN A 124 1.61 5.43 19.84
N TYR A 125 1.75 5.56 18.51
CA TYR A 125 2.87 4.97 17.78
C TYR A 125 4.21 5.42 18.37
N CYS A 126 5.04 4.45 18.75
CA CYS A 126 6.34 4.65 19.41
C CYS A 126 6.33 5.51 20.70
N GLY A 127 5.17 5.85 21.26
CA GLY A 127 5.08 6.81 22.38
C GLY A 127 5.31 8.27 21.97
N GLU A 128 5.31 8.57 20.67
CA GLU A 128 5.62 9.89 20.10
C GLU A 128 4.42 10.55 19.38
N PHE A 129 3.38 9.76 19.10
CA PHE A 129 2.18 10.21 18.40
C PHE A 129 0.96 9.95 19.28
N ASP A 130 -0.05 10.81 19.23
CA ASP A 130 -1.32 10.60 19.96
C ASP A 130 -2.39 9.89 19.11
N ASN A 131 -1.98 9.11 18.11
CA ASN A 131 -2.89 8.45 17.17
C ASN A 131 -3.66 7.26 17.79
N ALA A 132 -4.88 7.02 17.31
CA ALA A 132 -5.63 5.80 17.57
C ALA A 132 -5.16 4.63 16.66
N GLY A 133 -5.66 3.43 16.96
CA GLY A 133 -5.50 2.25 16.13
C GLY A 133 -6.81 1.88 15.44
N GLY A 134 -6.79 1.64 14.13
CA GLY A 134 -7.95 1.27 13.33
C GLY A 134 -7.93 -0.17 12.84
N MET A 135 -9.13 -0.73 12.62
CA MET A 135 -9.36 -1.96 11.86
C MET A 135 -10.60 -1.78 10.98
N MET A 136 -10.60 -2.40 9.80
CA MET A 136 -11.74 -2.38 8.89
C MET A 136 -12.37 -3.77 8.83
N SER A 137 -13.66 -3.85 9.13
CA SER A 137 -14.48 -5.04 8.91
C SER A 137 -15.20 -4.91 7.57
N VAL A 138 -15.20 -5.99 6.79
CA VAL A 138 -15.92 -6.12 5.52
C VAL A 138 -16.94 -7.23 5.72
N ASP A 139 -18.21 -6.95 5.42
CA ASP A 139 -19.38 -7.81 5.68
C ASP A 139 -20.04 -8.38 4.41
#